data_AF-A0A7Y8FTN7-F1
#
_entry.id   AF-A0A7Y8FTN7-F1
#
_cell.length_a   1.000
_cell.length_b   1.000
_cell.length_c   1.000
_cell.angle_alpha   90.00
_cell.angle_beta   90.00
_cell.angle_gamma   90.00
#
_symmetry.space_group_name_H-M   'P 1'
#
loop_
_entity.id
_entity.type
_entity.pdbx_description
1 polymer ?
#
loop_
_entity_poly.entity_id
_entity_poly.type
_entity_poly.pdbx_seq_one_letter_code
_entity_poly.pdbx_strand_id
1 'polypeptide(L)'
;PTLTSAKLVSATSSSLPMPLVWSQPLSGTRLKAGEYSWQLPTGLHVERLRVELKQPNTLAPVTLAGRREANQAWQPLSNGLLYRLAQNGQDVVQDELQLPGVAVGELKLQVDERGGGLGVEAPALRFAVRATQLVFLARGEPPFTLALGNPSVKAANLPLSTLIPDYSAERIKTLGQATVTGDVTVKSPAIAVSPEAGTDWKKLGLWAVLLLGVAALGAMAYSLLRAPAAKP
;
A
#
# COMPACT_ATOMS: atom_id res chain seq x y z
N PRO A 1 -32.43 -9.85 45.90
CA PRO A 1 -31.01 -9.84 46.33
C PRO A 1 -30.35 -8.57 45.79
N THR A 2 -29.78 -7.74 46.67
CA THR A 2 -29.23 -6.42 46.31
C THR A 2 -27.71 -6.51 46.16
N LEU A 3 -27.19 -6.02 45.04
CA LEU A 3 -25.76 -5.95 44.75
C LEU A 3 -25.11 -4.93 45.70
N THR A 4 -24.31 -5.38 46.66
CA THR A 4 -23.75 -4.53 47.73
C THR A 4 -22.37 -3.95 47.40
N SER A 5 -21.66 -4.47 46.40
CA SER A 5 -20.49 -3.78 45.83
C SER A 5 -20.09 -4.36 44.46
N ALA A 6 -19.40 -3.52 43.68
CA ALA A 6 -18.65 -3.93 42.50
C ALA A 6 -17.28 -3.24 42.55
N LYS A 7 -16.20 -3.97 42.25
CA LYS A 7 -14.84 -3.42 42.18
C LYS A 7 -14.36 -3.48 40.74
N LEU A 8 -14.22 -2.31 40.12
CA LEU A 8 -13.60 -2.15 38.82
C LEU A 8 -12.09 -1.97 39.01
N VAL A 9 -11.29 -2.82 38.37
CA VAL A 9 -9.83 -2.68 38.32
C VAL A 9 -9.44 -2.47 36.86
N SER A 10 -9.07 -1.24 36.51
CA SER A 10 -8.52 -0.94 35.18
C SER A 10 -6.99 -1.04 35.24
N ALA A 11 -6.43 -2.02 34.54
CA ALA A 11 -5.00 -2.09 34.27
C ALA A 11 -4.74 -1.47 32.89
N THR A 12 -4.24 -0.24 32.85
CA THR A 12 -3.80 0.39 31.61
C THR A 12 -2.39 -0.11 31.29
N SER A 13 -2.25 -1.14 30.45
CA SER A 13 -0.95 -1.42 29.83
C SER A 13 -0.73 -0.39 28.72
N SER A 14 0.03 0.67 28.99
CA SER A 14 0.44 1.61 27.95
C SER A 14 1.60 0.99 27.15
N SER A 15 1.30 0.13 26.17
CA SER A 15 2.23 -0.05 25.06
C SER A 15 2.00 1.13 24.10
N LEU A 16 2.84 2.15 24.20
CA LEU A 16 2.87 3.18 23.16
C LEU A 16 3.25 2.47 21.85
N PRO A 17 2.46 2.65 20.78
CA PRO A 17 2.76 1.98 19.53
C PRO A 17 4.08 2.52 18.98
N MET A 18 4.83 1.67 18.27
CA MET A 18 6.13 2.04 17.69
C MET A 18 6.04 3.36 16.91
N PRO A 19 7.06 4.21 16.95
CA PRO A 19 7.01 5.52 16.31
C PRO A 19 6.84 5.40 14.80
N LEU A 20 6.26 6.44 14.20
CA LEU A 20 6.22 6.59 12.75
C LEU A 20 7.60 7.03 12.24
N VAL A 21 8.05 6.42 11.15
CA VAL A 21 9.29 6.77 10.44
C VAL A 21 8.92 7.34 9.09
N TRP A 22 9.43 8.53 8.80
CA TRP A 22 9.17 9.26 7.57
C TRP A 22 10.14 8.89 6.45
N SER A 23 9.62 8.80 5.24
CA SER A 23 10.42 8.63 4.02
C SER A 23 11.21 9.90 3.68
N GLN A 24 12.19 9.74 2.79
CA GLN A 24 12.68 10.86 2.00
C GLN A 24 11.57 11.43 1.10
N PRO A 25 11.70 12.69 0.61
CA PRO A 25 10.72 13.27 -0.29
C PRO A 25 10.63 12.48 -1.59
N LEU A 26 9.40 12.09 -1.97
CA LEU A 26 9.07 11.51 -3.27
C LEU A 26 8.58 12.62 -4.21
N SER A 27 9.16 12.64 -5.40
CA SER A 27 8.65 13.44 -6.51
C SER A 27 7.34 12.86 -7.02
N GLY A 28 6.37 13.73 -7.29
CA GLY A 28 5.11 13.36 -7.92
C GLY A 28 5.05 13.71 -9.39
N THR A 29 4.01 13.23 -10.05
CA THR A 29 3.64 13.63 -11.41
C THR A 29 2.31 14.33 -11.37
N ARG A 30 2.19 15.48 -12.06
CA ARG A 30 0.90 16.11 -12.28
C ARG A 30 0.21 15.42 -13.44
N LEU A 31 -0.97 14.85 -13.19
CA LEU A 31 -1.78 14.18 -14.21
C LEU A 31 -2.61 15.21 -14.98
N LYS A 32 -3.24 16.14 -14.26
CA LYS A 32 -4.00 17.27 -14.81
C LYS A 32 -4.15 18.35 -13.73
N ALA A 33 -4.91 19.39 -14.04
CA ALA A 33 -5.31 20.40 -13.06
C ALA A 33 -5.97 19.73 -11.83
N GLY A 34 -5.48 20.09 -10.64
CA GLY A 34 -5.88 19.50 -9.36
C GLY A 34 -5.60 18.01 -9.15
N GLU A 35 -4.93 17.27 -10.05
CA GLU A 35 -4.73 15.83 -9.90
C GLU A 35 -3.24 15.45 -10.01
N TYR A 36 -2.74 14.78 -8.97
CA TYR A 36 -1.32 14.43 -8.81
C TYR A 36 -1.18 12.95 -8.43
N SER A 37 -0.10 12.31 -8.84
CA SER A 37 0.19 10.91 -8.50
C SER A 37 1.63 10.67 -8.04
N TRP A 38 1.80 9.65 -7.20
CA TRP A 38 3.09 9.18 -6.70
C TRP A 38 3.17 7.66 -6.74
N GLN A 39 4.35 7.14 -7.05
CA GLN A 39 4.69 5.72 -6.99
C GLN A 39 5.47 5.45 -5.71
N LEU A 40 5.01 4.52 -4.88
CA LEU A 40 5.67 4.15 -3.63
C LEU A 40 6.56 2.92 -3.82
N PRO A 41 7.69 2.83 -3.09
CA PRO A 41 8.42 1.58 -2.96
C PRO A 41 7.48 0.54 -2.33
N THR A 42 7.43 -0.64 -2.95
CA THR A 42 6.33 -1.63 -2.89
C THR A 42 5.67 -1.88 -1.53
N GLY A 43 4.32 -1.91 -1.54
CA GLY A 43 3.49 -2.63 -0.57
C GLY A 43 3.49 -2.13 0.88
N LEU A 44 3.93 -0.90 1.12
CA LEU A 44 4.06 -0.35 2.47
C LEU A 44 2.70 -0.01 3.08
N HIS A 45 2.53 -0.38 4.36
CA HIS A 45 1.37 -0.01 5.17
C HIS A 45 1.53 1.43 5.65
N VAL A 46 1.07 2.37 4.83
CA VAL A 46 1.22 3.80 5.10
C VAL A 46 0.16 4.26 6.08
N GLU A 47 0.58 4.91 7.15
CA GLU A 47 -0.31 5.46 8.18
C GLU A 47 -0.43 6.98 8.14
N ARG A 48 0.55 7.66 7.52
CA ARG A 48 0.53 9.11 7.36
C ARG A 48 1.15 9.54 6.05
N LEU A 49 0.62 10.61 5.49
CA LEU A 49 1.24 11.34 4.40
C LEU A 49 1.49 12.77 4.82
N ARG A 50 2.52 13.37 4.25
CA ARG A 50 2.79 14.80 4.30
C ARG A 50 2.99 15.31 2.88
N VAL A 51 2.25 16.34 2.51
CA VAL A 51 2.27 16.96 1.19
C VAL A 51 2.87 18.35 1.32
N GLU A 52 4.00 18.60 0.66
CA GLU A 52 4.69 19.89 0.79
C GLU A 52 3.86 21.06 0.25
N LEU A 53 3.60 22.06 1.11
CA LEU A 53 2.89 23.29 0.76
C LEU A 53 3.88 24.45 0.55
N LYS A 54 4.38 24.58 -0.68
CA LYS A 54 5.40 25.59 -1.04
C LYS A 54 4.87 27.03 -0.96
N GLN A 55 3.61 27.24 -1.33
CA GLN A 55 3.02 28.57 -1.42
C GLN A 55 2.45 29.01 -0.07
N PRO A 56 2.66 30.28 0.35
CA PRO A 56 1.95 30.84 1.49
C PRO A 56 0.47 31.08 1.13
N ASN A 57 -0.39 31.12 2.15
CA ASN A 57 -1.83 31.33 2.01
C ASN A 57 -2.52 30.30 1.10
N THR A 58 -2.09 29.05 1.16
CA THR A 58 -2.69 27.92 0.45
C THR A 58 -3.81 27.30 1.26
N LEU A 59 -4.90 26.95 0.60
CA LEU A 59 -6.02 26.22 1.18
C LEU A 59 -6.57 25.21 0.16
N ALA A 60 -6.31 23.93 0.38
CA ALA A 60 -6.56 22.86 -0.58
C ALA A 60 -7.42 21.75 0.05
N PRO A 61 -8.74 21.73 -0.19
CA PRO A 61 -9.55 20.56 0.09
C PRO A 61 -9.09 19.41 -0.81
N VAL A 62 -8.82 18.26 -0.23
CA VAL A 62 -8.23 17.12 -0.94
C VAL A 62 -8.94 15.80 -0.67
N THR A 63 -8.97 14.96 -1.70
CA THR A 63 -9.33 13.54 -1.62
C THR A 63 -8.13 12.72 -2.07
N LEU A 64 -7.75 11.77 -1.23
CA LEU A 64 -6.66 10.85 -1.47
C LEU A 64 -7.22 9.46 -1.79
N ALA A 65 -6.76 8.89 -2.90
CA ALA A 65 -7.00 7.51 -3.26
C ALA A 65 -5.67 6.76 -3.43
N GLY A 66 -5.71 5.44 -3.30
CA GLY A 66 -4.57 4.58 -3.56
C GLY A 66 -4.95 3.23 -4.13
N ARG A 67 -3.96 2.53 -4.64
CA ARG A 67 -4.05 1.15 -5.13
C ARG A 67 -2.71 0.46 -4.93
N ARG A 68 -2.73 -0.87 -4.85
CA ARG A 68 -1.49 -1.65 -4.68
C ARG A 68 -0.80 -1.92 -6.01
N GLU A 69 -1.58 -2.19 -7.04
CA GLU A 69 -1.12 -2.53 -8.39
C GLU A 69 -1.85 -1.69 -9.45
N ALA A 70 -1.20 -1.45 -10.59
CA ALA A 70 -1.71 -0.59 -11.65
C ALA A 70 -3.02 -1.09 -12.31
N ASN A 71 -3.29 -2.39 -12.23
CA ASN A 71 -4.51 -3.02 -12.76
C ASN A 71 -5.69 -2.98 -11.77
N GLN A 72 -5.48 -2.52 -10.54
CA GLN A 72 -6.53 -2.43 -9.52
C GLN A 72 -7.26 -1.10 -9.60
N ALA A 73 -8.54 -1.13 -9.20
CA ALA A 73 -9.34 0.08 -9.03
C ALA A 73 -8.78 0.94 -7.90
N TRP A 74 -8.84 2.26 -8.08
CA TRP A 74 -8.53 3.23 -7.04
C TRP A 74 -9.48 3.08 -5.85
N GLN A 75 -8.92 2.99 -4.64
CA GLN A 75 -9.68 2.95 -3.40
C GLN A 75 -9.51 4.28 -2.64
N PRO A 76 -10.59 4.86 -2.09
CA PRO A 76 -10.46 6.05 -1.26
C PRO A 76 -9.69 5.71 0.02
N LEU A 77 -8.74 6.57 0.40
CA LEU A 77 -7.90 6.38 1.58
C LEU A 77 -8.16 7.45 2.65
N SER A 78 -8.32 8.70 2.24
CA SER A 78 -8.47 9.82 3.16
C SER A 78 -9.05 11.02 2.43
N ASN A 79 -9.65 11.94 3.18
CA ASN A 79 -10.13 13.22 2.73
C ASN A 79 -9.78 14.26 3.80
N GLY A 80 -9.43 15.47 3.39
CA GLY A 80 -8.97 16.47 4.34
C GLY A 80 -8.80 17.86 3.74
N LEU A 81 -8.31 18.77 4.57
CA LEU A 81 -7.97 20.14 4.18
C LEU A 81 -6.49 20.36 4.47
N LEU A 82 -5.72 20.59 3.41
CA LEU A 82 -4.34 21.00 3.52
C LEU A 82 -4.27 22.52 3.49
N TYR A 83 -3.53 23.12 4.40
CA TYR A 83 -3.39 24.58 4.41
C TYR A 83 -2.06 25.04 4.96
N ARG A 84 -1.64 26.21 4.49
CA ARG A 84 -0.55 27.00 5.03
C ARG A 84 -1.00 28.45 5.04
N LEU A 85 -1.35 28.97 6.21
CA LEU A 85 -1.92 30.31 6.37
C LEU A 85 -0.98 31.16 7.22
N ALA A 86 -0.66 32.37 6.77
CA ALA A 86 0.02 33.34 7.62
C ALA A 86 -0.99 33.99 8.56
N GLN A 87 -0.94 33.66 9.85
CA GLN A 87 -1.77 34.27 10.89
C GLN A 87 -0.88 34.95 11.93
N ASN A 88 -1.10 36.24 12.20
CA ASN A 88 -0.35 37.01 13.19
C ASN A 88 1.18 36.95 12.99
N GLY A 89 1.64 36.88 11.73
CA GLY A 89 3.06 36.77 11.39
C GLY A 89 3.68 35.38 11.61
N GLN A 90 2.88 34.36 11.92
CA GLN A 90 3.31 32.96 12.00
C GLN A 90 2.58 32.10 10.97
N ASP A 91 3.27 31.11 10.40
CA ASP A 91 2.65 30.14 9.51
C ASP A 91 1.92 29.06 10.33
N VAL A 92 0.61 28.93 10.13
CA VAL A 92 -0.17 27.79 10.61
C VAL A 92 -0.27 26.78 9.48
N VAL A 93 0.25 25.57 9.70
CA VAL A 93 0.39 24.53 8.67
C VAL A 93 -0.36 23.27 9.08
N GLN A 94 -1.20 22.78 8.16
CA GLN A 94 -1.71 21.42 8.14
C GLN A 94 -1.35 20.82 6.78
N ASP A 95 -0.27 20.06 6.74
CA ASP A 95 0.25 19.44 5.54
C ASP A 95 0.18 17.91 5.59
N GLU A 96 -0.51 17.34 6.60
CA GLU A 96 -0.59 15.91 6.83
C GLU A 96 -1.98 15.33 6.58
N LEU A 97 -2.01 14.08 6.08
CA LEU A 97 -3.21 13.26 5.98
C LEU A 97 -3.00 11.95 6.73
N GLN A 98 -3.98 11.57 7.55
CA GLN A 98 -3.99 10.26 8.20
C GLN A 98 -4.58 9.21 7.26
N LEU A 99 -3.95 8.04 7.22
CA LEU A 99 -4.33 6.91 6.36
C LEU A 99 -4.71 5.70 7.21
N PRO A 100 -5.49 4.75 6.66
CA PRO A 100 -5.96 3.56 7.38
C PRO A 100 -4.88 2.48 7.60
N GLY A 101 -3.61 2.70 7.22
CA GLY A 101 -2.54 1.72 7.42
C GLY A 101 -2.57 0.54 6.43
N VAL A 102 -3.13 0.74 5.23
CA VAL A 102 -3.21 -0.29 4.19
C VAL A 102 -2.00 -0.27 3.25
N ALA A 103 -1.68 -1.42 2.66
CA ALA A 103 -0.61 -1.53 1.67
C ALA A 103 -0.95 -0.76 0.39
N VAL A 104 -0.11 0.21 0.03
CA VAL A 104 -0.27 1.04 -1.17
C VAL A 104 0.99 1.01 -2.03
N GLY A 105 0.80 0.95 -3.35
CA GLY A 105 1.86 1.04 -4.36
C GLY A 105 1.78 2.34 -5.15
N GLU A 106 0.57 2.85 -5.35
CA GLU A 106 0.32 4.12 -6.03
C GLU A 106 -0.65 4.98 -5.22
N LEU A 107 -0.40 6.28 -5.22
CA LEU A 107 -1.25 7.29 -4.63
C LEU A 107 -1.73 8.27 -5.68
N LYS A 108 -2.95 8.76 -5.50
CA LYS A 108 -3.55 9.82 -6.29
C LYS A 108 -4.22 10.83 -5.38
N LEU A 109 -3.79 12.08 -5.48
CA LEU A 109 -4.37 13.20 -4.75
C LEU A 109 -5.18 14.05 -5.73
N GLN A 110 -6.44 14.27 -5.39
CA GLN A 110 -7.34 15.20 -6.07
C GLN A 110 -7.56 16.41 -5.17
N VAL A 111 -7.34 17.60 -5.72
CA VAL A 111 -7.49 18.89 -5.06
C VAL A 111 -8.71 19.60 -5.67
N ASP A 112 -9.55 20.15 -4.81
CA ASP A 112 -10.59 21.08 -5.24
C ASP A 112 -9.96 22.44 -5.60
N GLU A 113 -9.87 22.72 -6.90
CA GLU A 113 -9.21 23.94 -7.40
C GLU A 113 -9.93 25.23 -7.02
N ARG A 114 -11.18 25.16 -6.53
CA ARG A 114 -11.89 26.33 -6.00
C ARG A 114 -11.20 26.95 -4.79
N GLY A 115 -10.34 26.20 -4.10
CA GLY A 115 -9.55 26.67 -2.94
C GLY A 115 -8.21 27.33 -3.28
N GLY A 116 -7.81 27.39 -4.57
CA GLY A 116 -6.51 27.93 -4.99
C GLY A 116 -5.45 26.86 -5.34
N GLY A 117 -5.75 25.58 -5.11
CA GLY A 117 -4.94 24.46 -5.59
C GLY A 117 -3.59 24.28 -4.88
N LEU A 118 -2.74 23.40 -5.44
CA LEU A 118 -1.36 23.14 -4.96
C LEU A 118 -0.29 23.62 -5.96
N GLY A 119 -0.68 24.51 -6.88
CA GLY A 119 0.20 25.00 -7.95
C GLY A 119 0.28 24.07 -9.16
N VAL A 120 1.17 24.44 -10.09
CA VAL A 120 1.30 23.76 -11.40
C VAL A 120 2.27 22.59 -11.42
N GLU A 121 3.09 22.47 -10.39
CA GLU A 121 4.03 21.36 -10.18
C GLU A 121 3.44 20.37 -9.18
N ALA A 122 3.81 19.09 -9.27
CA ALA A 122 3.45 18.14 -8.24
C ALA A 122 4.24 18.43 -6.94
N PRO A 123 3.57 18.54 -5.78
CA PRO A 123 4.27 18.76 -4.52
C PRO A 123 5.09 17.53 -4.13
N ALA A 124 6.17 17.75 -3.37
CA ALA A 124 6.91 16.64 -2.79
C ALA A 124 6.04 15.94 -1.73
N LEU A 125 6.05 14.61 -1.74
CA LEU A 125 5.28 13.80 -0.80
C LEU A 125 6.24 13.03 0.11
N ARG A 126 5.94 13.00 1.40
CA ARG A 126 6.56 12.07 2.34
C ARG A 126 5.48 11.15 2.88
N PHE A 127 5.82 9.88 3.07
CA PHE A 127 4.94 8.93 3.72
C PHE A 127 5.56 8.45 5.02
N ALA A 128 4.72 8.09 5.99
CA ALA A 128 5.15 7.52 7.25
C ALA A 128 4.59 6.12 7.40
N VAL A 129 5.48 5.21 7.79
CA VAL A 129 5.14 3.84 8.18
C VAL A 129 5.46 3.66 9.65
N ARG A 130 4.81 2.69 10.29
CA ARG A 130 5.17 2.32 11.67
C ARG A 130 6.48 1.56 11.69
N ALA A 131 7.37 1.91 12.61
CA ALA A 131 8.62 1.17 12.79
C ALA A 131 8.34 -0.30 13.18
N THR A 132 9.09 -1.21 12.58
CA THR A 132 9.06 -2.64 12.90
C THR A 132 10.34 -3.01 13.61
N GLN A 133 10.23 -3.66 14.77
CA GLN A 133 11.37 -4.19 15.48
C GLN A 133 11.65 -5.63 15.04
N LEU A 134 12.88 -5.91 14.64
CA LEU A 134 13.35 -7.25 14.29
C LEU A 134 14.26 -7.77 15.40
N VAL A 135 14.03 -9.02 15.81
CA VAL A 135 14.93 -9.78 16.68
C VAL A 135 15.44 -10.98 15.89
N PHE A 136 16.75 -11.20 15.91
CA PHE A 136 17.38 -12.33 15.22
C PHE A 136 18.53 -12.90 16.05
N LEU A 137 18.86 -14.16 15.80
CA LEU A 137 20.04 -14.80 16.38
C LEU A 137 21.25 -14.52 15.47
N ALA A 138 22.23 -13.79 15.99
CA ALA A 138 23.48 -13.50 15.31
C ALA A 138 24.40 -14.73 15.33
N ARG A 139 24.16 -15.70 14.43
CA ARG A 139 24.97 -16.91 14.28
C ARG A 139 25.88 -16.80 13.06
N GLY A 140 27.18 -16.94 13.26
CA GLY A 140 28.21 -16.82 12.22
C GLY A 140 29.09 -15.58 12.42
N GLU A 141 29.89 -15.27 11.42
CA GLU A 141 30.79 -14.12 11.44
C GLU A 141 30.09 -12.85 10.88
N PRO A 142 30.27 -11.67 11.51
CA PRO A 142 29.75 -10.40 11.00
C PRO A 142 30.51 -9.95 9.72
N PRO A 143 29.94 -9.05 8.91
CA PRO A 143 28.67 -8.32 9.09
C PRO A 143 27.43 -9.15 8.70
N PHE A 144 26.32 -8.92 9.42
CA PHE A 144 25.02 -9.51 9.11
C PHE A 144 24.24 -8.62 8.13
N THR A 145 23.53 -9.23 7.17
CA THR A 145 22.76 -8.50 6.15
C THR A 145 21.26 -8.69 6.32
N LEU A 146 20.51 -7.60 6.36
CA LEU A 146 19.04 -7.60 6.30
C LEU A 146 18.58 -7.27 4.88
N ALA A 147 17.93 -8.22 4.22
CA ALA A 147 17.27 -8.01 2.93
C ALA A 147 15.76 -7.86 3.13
N LEU A 148 15.16 -6.85 2.48
CA LEU A 148 13.73 -6.54 2.58
C LEU A 148 13.09 -6.56 1.18
N GLY A 149 11.80 -6.93 1.12
CA GLY A 149 11.00 -6.77 -0.10
C GLY A 149 11.09 -7.89 -1.14
N ASN A 150 11.69 -9.06 -0.82
CA ASN A 150 11.68 -10.22 -1.72
C ASN A 150 10.47 -11.14 -1.42
N PRO A 151 9.44 -11.17 -2.29
CA PRO A 151 8.24 -11.99 -2.06
C PRO A 151 8.49 -13.49 -2.23
N SER A 152 9.61 -13.90 -2.84
CA SER A 152 9.94 -15.31 -3.08
C SER A 152 10.66 -15.98 -1.91
N VAL A 153 11.03 -15.23 -0.87
CA VAL A 153 11.71 -15.80 0.30
C VAL A 153 10.70 -16.52 1.19
N LYS A 154 11.00 -17.78 1.52
CA LYS A 154 10.21 -18.54 2.50
C LYS A 154 10.40 -17.94 3.89
N ALA A 155 9.28 -17.69 4.59
CA ALA A 155 9.33 -17.22 5.97
C ALA A 155 10.07 -18.23 6.87
N ALA A 156 11.07 -17.74 7.59
CA ALA A 156 11.88 -18.50 8.56
C ALA A 156 11.82 -17.88 9.96
N ASN A 157 10.75 -17.13 10.24
CA ASN A 157 10.52 -16.51 11.54
C ASN A 157 10.16 -17.57 12.59
N LEU A 158 10.73 -17.44 13.79
CA LEU A 158 10.40 -18.24 14.95
C LEU A 158 9.69 -17.38 16.00
N PRO A 159 8.86 -17.99 16.88
CA PRO A 159 8.26 -17.27 18.00
C PRO A 159 9.34 -16.60 18.87
N LEU A 160 9.06 -15.40 19.38
CA LEU A 160 10.01 -14.68 20.24
C LEU A 160 10.37 -15.46 21.50
N SER A 161 9.42 -16.25 22.05
CA SER A 161 9.66 -17.15 23.19
C SER A 161 10.62 -18.31 22.87
N THR A 162 10.78 -18.66 21.59
CA THR A 162 11.78 -19.65 21.14
C THR A 162 13.15 -19.01 20.96
N LEU A 163 13.21 -17.74 20.57
CA LEU A 163 14.46 -16.99 20.37
C LEU A 163 15.04 -16.44 21.68
N ILE A 164 14.17 -16.04 22.60
CA ILE A 164 14.50 -15.43 23.88
C ILE A 164 13.90 -16.33 24.97
N PRO A 165 14.72 -17.11 25.69
CA PRO A 165 14.28 -17.80 26.91
C PRO A 165 13.60 -16.80 27.86
N ASP A 166 12.59 -17.20 28.63
CA ASP A 166 11.80 -16.34 29.54
C ASP A 166 11.46 -14.94 28.97
N TYR A 167 10.92 -14.92 27.75
CA TYR A 167 10.57 -13.70 27.04
C TYR A 167 9.76 -12.72 27.90
N SER A 168 10.25 -11.49 28.01
CA SER A 168 9.57 -10.35 28.63
C SER A 168 10.02 -9.05 27.96
N ALA A 169 9.19 -8.00 28.02
CA ALA A 169 9.52 -6.69 27.44
C ALA A 169 10.81 -6.09 28.01
N GLU A 170 11.11 -6.33 29.30
CA GLU A 170 12.36 -5.89 29.92
C GLU A 170 13.57 -6.69 29.40
N ARG A 171 13.42 -8.01 29.19
CA ARG A 171 14.49 -8.85 28.63
C ARG A 171 14.88 -8.42 27.21
N ILE A 172 13.95 -7.90 26.41
CA ILE A 172 14.27 -7.37 25.08
C ILE A 172 15.25 -6.19 25.18
N LYS A 173 15.09 -5.31 26.17
CA LYS A 173 15.94 -4.12 26.36
C LYS A 173 17.38 -4.48 26.74
N THR A 174 17.60 -5.67 27.30
CA THR A 174 18.93 -6.16 27.69
C THR A 174 19.67 -6.87 26.55
N LEU A 175 19.02 -7.12 25.42
CA LEU A 175 19.65 -7.76 24.26
C LEU A 175 20.64 -6.81 23.59
N GLY A 176 21.64 -7.38 22.92
CA GLY A 176 22.54 -6.61 22.06
C GLY A 176 21.76 -5.90 20.95
N GLN A 177 22.13 -4.65 20.65
CA GLN A 177 21.52 -3.87 19.58
C GLN A 177 22.33 -4.00 18.30
N ALA A 178 21.65 -4.26 17.18
CA ALA A 178 22.25 -4.22 15.87
C ALA A 178 22.09 -2.80 15.29
N THR A 179 23.20 -2.20 14.87
CA THR A 179 23.20 -0.93 14.13
C THR A 179 23.46 -1.21 12.66
N VAL A 180 22.72 -0.54 11.78
CA VAL A 180 22.97 -0.60 10.34
C VAL A 180 24.19 0.28 10.05
N THR A 181 25.23 -0.32 9.47
CA THR A 181 26.46 0.37 9.05
C THR A 181 26.65 0.16 7.55
N GLY A 182 27.05 1.22 6.83
CA GLY A 182 27.29 1.20 5.39
C GLY A 182 26.07 1.59 4.54
N ASP A 183 26.24 1.55 3.22
CA ASP A 183 25.22 2.00 2.27
C ASP A 183 24.09 0.98 2.11
N VAL A 184 22.85 1.47 2.15
CA VAL A 184 21.67 0.67 1.83
C VAL A 184 21.65 0.42 0.32
N THR A 185 21.93 -0.81 -0.08
CA THR A 185 21.84 -1.20 -1.49
C THR A 185 20.37 -1.38 -1.89
N VAL A 186 19.79 -0.37 -2.51
CA VAL A 186 18.47 -0.47 -3.14
C VAL A 186 18.65 -1.15 -4.50
N LYS A 187 18.25 -2.42 -4.60
CA LYS A 187 18.00 -3.03 -5.91
C LYS A 187 16.73 -2.40 -6.44
N SER A 188 16.85 -1.53 -7.45
CA SER A 188 15.68 -1.01 -8.16
C SER A 188 14.78 -2.19 -8.54
N PRO A 189 13.48 -2.16 -8.21
CA PRO A 189 12.57 -3.12 -8.79
C PRO A 189 12.78 -3.01 -10.30
N ALA A 190 13.02 -4.13 -10.97
CA ALA A 190 12.84 -4.14 -12.41
C ALA A 190 11.43 -3.59 -12.61
N ILE A 191 11.34 -2.43 -13.25
CA ILE A 191 10.06 -1.90 -13.70
C ILE A 191 9.53 -3.05 -14.57
N ALA A 192 8.61 -3.82 -14.01
CA ALA A 192 7.83 -4.75 -14.79
C ALA A 192 7.02 -3.82 -15.68
N VAL A 193 7.60 -3.47 -16.83
CA VAL A 193 6.86 -3.03 -17.98
C VAL A 193 5.74 -4.03 -18.04
N SER A 194 4.50 -3.57 -17.79
CA SER A 194 3.32 -4.42 -17.92
C SER A 194 3.56 -5.24 -19.19
N PRO A 195 3.61 -6.59 -19.13
CA PRO A 195 3.71 -7.33 -20.36
C PRO A 195 2.55 -6.80 -21.20
N GLU A 196 2.87 -6.21 -22.36
CA GLU A 196 1.88 -5.85 -23.38
C GLU A 196 0.86 -6.96 -23.34
N ALA A 197 -0.41 -6.61 -23.07
CA ALA A 197 -1.48 -7.56 -22.80
C ALA A 197 -1.37 -8.72 -23.78
N GLY A 198 -0.66 -9.77 -23.36
CA GLY A 198 -0.17 -10.77 -24.27
C GLY A 198 -1.40 -11.51 -24.67
N THR A 199 -1.79 -11.38 -25.93
CA THR A 199 -2.96 -12.02 -26.50
C THR A 199 -3.10 -13.41 -25.90
N ASP A 200 -4.14 -13.57 -25.09
CA ASP A 200 -4.27 -14.67 -24.14
C ASP A 200 -4.59 -15.94 -24.95
N TRP A 201 -3.57 -16.58 -25.51
CA TRP A 201 -3.68 -17.69 -26.47
C TRP A 201 -4.53 -18.84 -25.92
N LYS A 202 -4.56 -19.00 -24.59
CA LYS A 202 -5.45 -19.93 -23.90
C LYS A 202 -6.93 -19.55 -24.07
N LYS A 203 -7.28 -18.26 -23.95
CA LYS A 203 -8.64 -17.76 -24.20
C LYS A 203 -9.02 -17.90 -25.68
N LEU A 204 -8.12 -17.54 -26.61
CA LEU A 204 -8.39 -17.74 -28.04
C LEU A 204 -8.61 -19.22 -28.39
N GLY A 205 -7.79 -20.12 -27.84
CA GLY A 205 -7.97 -21.56 -28.01
C GLY A 205 -9.31 -22.06 -27.44
N LEU A 206 -9.71 -21.56 -26.27
CA LEU A 206 -10.99 -21.89 -25.66
C LEU A 206 -12.18 -21.43 -26.52
N TRP A 207 -12.12 -20.20 -27.04
CA TRP A 207 -13.16 -19.67 -27.95
C TRP A 207 -13.21 -20.43 -29.28
N ALA A 208 -12.07 -20.86 -29.82
CA ALA A 208 -12.03 -21.68 -31.04
C ALA A 208 -12.70 -23.06 -30.83
N VAL A 209 -12.41 -23.73 -29.71
CA VAL A 209 -13.05 -25.01 -29.35
C VAL A 209 -14.56 -24.81 -29.12
N LEU A 210 -14.96 -23.73 -28.45
CA LEU A 210 -16.36 -23.42 -28.22
C LEU A 210 -17.14 -23.21 -29.52
N LEU A 211 -16.60 -22.41 -30.46
CA LEU A 211 -17.21 -22.19 -31.77
C LEU A 211 -17.32 -23.49 -32.58
N LEU A 212 -16.29 -24.35 -32.51
CA LEU A 212 -16.30 -25.64 -33.19
C LEU A 212 -17.40 -26.57 -32.63
N GLY A 213 -17.58 -26.58 -31.31
CA GLY A 213 -18.68 -27.30 -30.65
C GLY A 213 -20.07 -26.79 -31.07
N VAL A 214 -20.25 -25.47 -31.13
CA VAL A 214 -21.51 -24.85 -31.58
C VAL A 214 -21.80 -25.15 -33.04
N ALA A 215 -20.78 -25.11 -33.92
CA ALA A 215 -20.94 -25.46 -35.32
C ALA A 215 -21.38 -26.92 -35.51
N ALA A 216 -20.80 -27.85 -34.75
CA ALA A 216 -21.20 -29.27 -34.76
C ALA A 216 -22.66 -29.45 -34.33
N LEU A 217 -23.10 -28.77 -33.26
CA LEU A 217 -24.49 -28.78 -32.81
C LEU A 217 -25.43 -28.19 -33.87
N GLY A 218 -25.05 -27.07 -34.50
CA GLY A 218 -25.83 -26.45 -35.58
C GLY A 218 -25.98 -27.36 -36.80
N ALA A 219 -24.90 -28.05 -37.20
CA ALA A 219 -24.93 -29.01 -38.31
C ALA A 219 -25.86 -30.20 -38.01
N MET A 220 -25.86 -30.69 -36.77
CA MET A 220 -26.73 -31.80 -36.35
C MET A 220 -28.20 -31.39 -36.37
N ALA A 221 -28.53 -30.21 -35.84
CA ALA A 221 -29.89 -29.66 -35.89
C ALA A 221 -30.37 -29.46 -37.35
N TYR A 222 -29.48 -28.97 -38.22
CA TYR A 222 -29.79 -28.79 -39.64
C TYR A 222 -30.02 -30.12 -40.38
N SER A 223 -29.24 -31.14 -40.05
CA SER A 223 -29.40 -32.50 -40.59
C SER A 223 -30.75 -33.11 -40.23
N LEU A 224 -31.23 -32.91 -39.00
CA LEU A 224 -32.54 -33.40 -38.56
C LEU A 224 -33.71 -32.70 -39.27
N LEU A 225 -33.57 -31.40 -39.54
CA LEU A 225 -34.56 -30.65 -40.33
C LEU A 225 -34.59 -31.04 -41.80
N ARG A 226 -33.49 -31.58 -42.34
CA ARG A 226 -33.38 -32.05 -43.72
C ARG A 226 -33.68 -33.54 -43.92
N ALA A 227 -33.92 -34.30 -42.86
CA ALA A 227 -34.34 -35.70 -43.00
C ALA A 227 -35.78 -35.74 -43.53
N PRO A 228 -36.04 -36.25 -44.75
CA PRO A 228 -37.41 -36.43 -45.24
C PRO A 228 -38.12 -37.51 -44.44
N ALA A 229 -39.39 -37.29 -44.11
CA ALA A 229 -40.27 -38.28 -43.50
C ALA A 229 -40.21 -39.59 -44.29
N ALA A 230 -40.02 -40.70 -43.56
CA ALA A 230 -40.13 -42.04 -44.11
C ALA A 230 -41.43 -42.16 -44.92
N LYS A 231 -41.30 -42.47 -46.20
CA LYS A 231 -42.43 -42.74 -47.08
C LYS A 231 -42.97 -44.14 -46.75
N PRO A 232 -44.30 -44.33 -46.62
CA PRO A 232 -44.91 -45.60 -46.22
C PRO A 232 -44.63 -46.73 -47.23
#